data_AF-A0A3P1UJS4-F1
#
_entry.id   AF-A0A3P1UJS4-F1
#
_cell.length_a   1.000
_cell.length_b   1.000
_cell.length_c   1.000
_cell.angle_alpha   90.00
_cell.angle_beta   90.00
_cell.angle_gamma   90.00
#
_symmetry.space_group_name_H-M   'P 1'
#
loop_
_entity.id
_entity.type
_entity.pdbx_description
1 polymer ?
#
loop_
_entity_poly.entity_id
_entity_poly.type
_entity_poly.pdbx_seq_one_letter_code
_entity_poly.pdbx_strand_id
1 'polypeptide(L)'
;MPPTSSGTLVSDDTPLELQLEVYVNGPSSALIATFRQTPDGSLLIEPEQLKNVGIKPAREAARDNGWIDVNRLSGVNVTYDKEDQIVRFNAQENKRAARVIDAQSGEEVASEEEDDKPKAKSNFGRLVNYTIYDASGGQVGMI
;
A
#
# COMPACT_ATOMS: atom_id res chain seq x y z
N MET A 1 12.37 -3.98 -47.69
CA MET A 1 11.26 -4.58 -46.92
C MET A 1 11.47 -4.17 -45.48
N PRO A 2 10.56 -3.42 -44.83
CA PRO A 2 10.66 -3.18 -43.40
C PRO A 2 10.29 -4.46 -42.63
N PRO A 3 10.90 -4.72 -41.46
CA PRO A 3 10.42 -5.77 -40.58
C PRO A 3 9.07 -5.35 -39.99
N THR A 4 8.05 -6.19 -40.18
CA THR A 4 6.77 -6.12 -39.46
C THR A 4 7.07 -6.19 -37.96
N SER A 5 6.74 -5.11 -37.24
CA SER A 5 6.68 -5.15 -35.78
C SER A 5 5.50 -6.03 -35.41
N SER A 6 5.77 -7.28 -35.02
CA SER A 6 4.79 -8.09 -34.31
C SER A 6 4.53 -7.41 -32.97
N GLY A 7 3.46 -6.63 -32.89
CA GLY A 7 2.91 -6.19 -31.62
C GLY A 7 2.56 -7.43 -30.82
N THR A 8 3.43 -7.82 -29.89
CA THR A 8 3.08 -8.73 -28.82
C THR A 8 1.92 -8.08 -28.10
N LEU A 9 0.72 -8.63 -28.29
CA LEU A 9 -0.39 -8.40 -27.38
C LEU A 9 0.09 -8.96 -26.05
N VAL A 10 0.76 -8.11 -25.25
CA VAL A 10 0.90 -8.36 -23.82
C VAL A 10 -0.53 -8.50 -23.35
N SER A 11 -0.92 -9.76 -23.11
CA SER A 11 -2.17 -10.00 -22.41
C SER A 11 -1.95 -9.33 -21.07
N ASP A 12 -2.75 -8.30 -20.78
CA ASP A 12 -2.76 -7.54 -19.53
C ASP A 12 -3.28 -8.41 -18.37
N ASP A 13 -2.89 -9.68 -18.37
CA ASP A 13 -3.24 -10.71 -17.38
C ASP A 13 -2.17 -10.79 -16.28
N THR A 14 -1.14 -9.94 -16.36
CA THR A 14 -0.12 -9.85 -15.33
C THR A 14 -0.62 -8.91 -14.24
N PRO A 15 -0.73 -9.37 -12.97
CA PRO A 15 -1.20 -8.51 -11.90
C PRO A 15 -0.29 -7.29 -11.74
N LEU A 16 -0.90 -6.11 -11.70
CA LEU A 16 -0.21 -4.83 -11.57
C LEU A 16 0.22 -4.60 -10.13
N GLU A 17 1.50 -4.36 -9.90
CA GLU A 17 2.00 -4.00 -8.58
C GLU A 17 1.82 -2.49 -8.33
N LEU A 18 1.20 -2.16 -7.21
CA LEU A 18 0.84 -0.79 -6.80
C LEU A 18 1.45 -0.49 -5.43
N GLN A 19 1.95 0.74 -5.26
CA GLN A 19 2.43 1.26 -3.99
C GLN A 19 1.41 2.29 -3.50
N LEU A 20 0.57 1.91 -2.53
CA LEU A 20 -0.58 2.73 -2.11
C LEU A 20 -0.40 3.25 -0.68
N GLU A 21 -0.75 4.51 -0.44
CA GLU A 21 -0.85 5.04 0.93
C GLU A 21 -2.07 4.43 1.63
N VAL A 22 -1.90 4.06 2.91
CA VAL A 22 -2.91 3.35 3.67
C VAL A 22 -3.53 4.22 4.76
N TYR A 23 -4.85 4.33 4.73
CA TYR A 23 -5.67 4.98 5.76
C TYR A 23 -6.45 3.92 6.52
N VAL A 24 -6.38 3.93 7.85
CA VAL A 24 -7.15 2.99 8.68
C VAL A 24 -8.05 3.75 9.64
N ASN A 25 -9.36 3.65 9.45
CA ASN A 25 -10.37 4.25 10.32
C ASN A 25 -10.24 5.77 10.50
N GLY A 26 -9.89 6.50 9.44
CA GLY A 26 -9.86 7.98 9.42
C GLY A 26 -8.51 8.55 9.00
N PRO A 27 -7.66 9.03 9.93
CA PRO A 27 -6.43 9.74 9.60
C PRO A 27 -5.41 8.86 8.83
N SER A 28 -4.52 9.52 8.09
CA SER A 28 -3.42 8.85 7.37
C SER A 28 -2.61 7.99 8.34
N SER A 29 -2.29 6.77 7.91
CA SER A 29 -1.38 5.92 8.68
C SER A 29 0.10 6.28 8.44
N ALA A 30 0.38 7.21 7.52
CA ALA A 30 1.71 7.52 6.98
C ALA A 30 2.47 6.25 6.51
N LEU A 31 1.73 5.24 6.08
CA LEU A 31 2.26 3.96 5.61
C LEU A 31 1.96 3.79 4.13
N ILE A 32 2.94 3.28 3.40
CA ILE A 32 2.80 2.80 2.03
C ILE A 32 2.92 1.29 2.07
N ALA A 33 2.01 0.59 1.40
CA ALA A 33 2.05 -0.86 1.27
C ALA A 33 1.95 -1.29 -0.20
N THR A 34 2.60 -2.42 -0.50
CA THR A 34 2.55 -3.04 -1.81
C THR A 34 1.24 -3.83 -1.97
N PHE A 35 0.50 -3.52 -3.03
CA PHE A 35 -0.68 -4.27 -3.46
C PHE A 35 -0.46 -4.85 -4.85
N ARG A 36 -1.12 -5.97 -5.15
CA ARG A 36 -1.25 -6.50 -6.50
C ARG A 36 -2.69 -6.37 -6.94
N GLN A 37 -2.92 -5.60 -8.00
CA GLN A 37 -4.21 -5.52 -8.65
C GLN A 37 -4.33 -6.67 -9.66
N THR A 38 -5.33 -7.53 -9.48
CA THR A 38 -5.66 -8.55 -10.48
C THR A 38 -6.31 -7.92 -11.71
N PRO A 39 -6.36 -8.60 -12.86
CA PRO A 39 -7.06 -8.11 -14.05
C PRO A 39 -8.54 -7.78 -13.78
N ASP A 40 -9.17 -8.49 -12.83
CA ASP A 40 -10.54 -8.22 -12.35
C ASP A 40 -10.66 -6.97 -11.44
N GLY A 41 -9.56 -6.24 -11.22
CA GLY A 41 -9.51 -5.05 -10.37
C GLY A 41 -9.43 -5.33 -8.87
N SER A 42 -9.36 -6.59 -8.44
CA SER A 42 -9.24 -6.94 -7.01
C SER A 42 -7.85 -6.63 -6.48
N LEU A 43 -7.77 -6.12 -5.26
CA LEU A 43 -6.50 -5.82 -4.60
C LEU A 43 -6.08 -6.97 -3.68
N LEU A 44 -4.87 -7.46 -3.92
CA LEU A 44 -4.21 -8.47 -3.14
C LEU A 44 -3.07 -7.85 -2.33
N ILE A 45 -2.85 -8.30 -1.10
CA ILE A 45 -1.78 -7.85 -0.22
C ILE A 45 -1.15 -9.03 0.51
N GLU A 46 0.14 -8.96 0.79
CA GLU A 46 0.81 -9.98 1.60
C GLU A 46 0.26 -9.97 3.04
N PRO A 47 0.11 -11.15 3.67
CA PRO A 47 -0.39 -11.24 5.04
C PRO A 47 0.43 -10.41 6.05
N GLU A 48 1.74 -10.32 5.86
CA GLU A 48 2.64 -9.54 6.72
C GLU A 48 2.45 -8.03 6.53
N GLN A 49 2.36 -7.56 5.28
CA GLN A 49 2.06 -6.16 4.96
C GLN A 49 0.71 -5.73 5.54
N LEU A 50 -0.30 -6.60 5.45
CA LEU A 50 -1.62 -6.34 6.01
C LEU A 50 -1.58 -6.15 7.54
N LYS A 51 -0.76 -6.95 8.25
CA LYS A 51 -0.53 -6.77 9.70
C LYS A 51 0.18 -5.45 10.00
N ASN A 52 1.19 -5.08 9.20
CA ASN A 52 1.97 -3.86 9.38
C ASN A 52 1.09 -2.61 9.27
N VAL A 53 0.09 -2.64 8.38
CA VAL A 53 -0.89 -1.55 8.26
C VAL A 53 -1.99 -1.59 9.33
N GLY A 54 -1.97 -2.57 10.25
CA GLY A 54 -2.86 -2.63 11.40
C GLY A 54 -4.14 -3.44 11.20
N ILE A 55 -4.26 -4.19 10.10
CA ILE A 55 -5.41 -5.05 9.82
C ILE A 55 -5.02 -6.51 10.06
N LYS A 56 -5.83 -7.25 10.83
CA LYS A 56 -5.58 -8.69 11.03
C LYS A 56 -5.88 -9.45 9.74
N PRO A 57 -4.95 -10.27 9.22
CA PRO A 57 -5.23 -11.14 8.10
C PRO A 57 -6.29 -12.17 8.51
N ALA A 58 -7.21 -12.43 7.59
CA ALA A 58 -8.31 -13.36 7.79
C ALA A 58 -8.09 -14.56 6.87
N ARG A 59 -8.17 -15.79 7.41
CA ARG A 59 -7.92 -17.01 6.62
C ARG A 59 -8.93 -17.15 5.49
N GLU A 60 -10.15 -16.68 5.70
CA GLU A 60 -11.21 -16.66 4.68
C GLU A 60 -10.89 -15.74 3.48
N ALA A 61 -9.99 -14.77 3.67
CA ALA A 61 -9.58 -13.83 2.65
C ALA A 61 -8.30 -14.27 1.90
N ALA A 62 -7.64 -15.33 2.36
CA ALA A 62 -6.46 -15.87 1.69
C ALA A 62 -6.84 -16.57 0.39
N ARG A 63 -6.08 -16.31 -0.67
CA ARG A 63 -6.11 -17.03 -1.95
C ARG A 63 -5.15 -18.22 -1.89
N ASP A 64 -5.23 -19.12 -2.87
CA ASP A 64 -4.39 -20.33 -2.96
C ASP A 64 -2.89 -20.03 -3.01
N ASN A 65 -2.51 -18.84 -3.46
CA ASN A 65 -1.14 -18.35 -3.52
C ASN A 65 -0.65 -17.70 -2.21
N GLY A 66 -1.46 -17.70 -1.15
CA GLY A 66 -1.13 -17.10 0.15
C GLY A 66 -1.31 -15.59 0.26
N TRP A 67 -1.68 -14.91 -0.84
CA TRP A 67 -2.02 -13.49 -0.82
C TRP A 67 -3.43 -13.28 -0.24
N ILE A 68 -3.62 -12.17 0.47
CA ILE A 68 -4.92 -11.80 1.04
C ILE A 68 -5.67 -10.90 0.06
N ASP A 69 -6.86 -11.31 -0.33
CA ASP A 69 -7.79 -10.46 -1.07
C ASP A 69 -8.51 -9.53 -0.10
N VAL A 70 -8.26 -8.23 -0.22
CA VAL A 70 -8.79 -7.25 0.73
C VAL A 70 -10.31 -7.09 0.64
N ASN A 71 -10.93 -7.42 -0.51
CA ASN A 71 -12.39 -7.38 -0.67
C ASN A 71 -13.09 -8.52 0.08
N ARG A 72 -12.34 -9.56 0.47
CA ARG A 72 -12.85 -10.72 1.22
C ARG A 72 -12.67 -10.60 2.73
N LEU A 73 -12.13 -9.49 3.22
CA LEU A 73 -11.94 -9.26 4.65
C LEU A 73 -13.28 -9.01 5.36
N SER A 74 -13.70 -9.97 6.18
CA SER A 74 -14.92 -9.87 6.96
C SER A 74 -14.87 -8.71 7.96
N GLY A 75 -15.85 -7.80 7.92
CA GLY A 75 -15.94 -6.66 8.83
C GLY A 75 -14.94 -5.52 8.55
N VAL A 76 -14.33 -5.53 7.36
CA VAL A 76 -13.46 -4.46 6.87
C VAL A 76 -14.01 -3.97 5.54
N ASN A 77 -14.37 -2.68 5.45
CA ASN A 77 -14.71 -2.04 4.20
C ASN A 77 -13.43 -1.45 3.60
N VAL A 78 -13.23 -1.67 2.30
CA VAL A 78 -12.04 -1.22 1.58
C VAL A 78 -12.47 -0.35 0.42
N THR A 79 -11.89 0.85 0.34
CA THR A 79 -12.10 1.76 -0.79
C THR A 79 -10.74 2.08 -1.40
N TYR A 80 -10.59 1.77 -2.68
CA TYR A 80 -9.42 2.13 -3.47
C TYR A 80 -9.70 3.40 -4.27
N ASP A 81 -8.83 4.38 -4.14
CA ASP A 81 -8.85 5.62 -4.89
C ASP A 81 -7.60 5.69 -5.78
N LYS A 82 -7.84 5.56 -7.09
CA LYS A 82 -6.78 5.48 -8.08
C LYS A 82 -6.12 6.84 -8.32
N GLU A 83 -6.87 7.93 -8.21
CA GLU A 83 -6.38 9.27 -8.52
C GLU A 83 -5.38 9.72 -7.48
N ASP A 84 -5.71 9.52 -6.20
CA ASP A 84 -4.84 9.86 -5.07
C ASP A 84 -3.82 8.77 -4.71
N GLN A 85 -3.88 7.58 -5.34
CA GLN A 85 -3.03 6.42 -5.01
C GLN A 85 -3.15 5.97 -3.55
N ILE A 86 -4.40 5.93 -3.05
CA ILE A 86 -4.67 5.63 -1.64
C ILE A 86 -5.66 4.48 -1.51
N VAL A 87 -5.52 3.75 -0.41
CA VAL A 87 -6.48 2.74 0.03
C VAL A 87 -6.96 3.04 1.44
N ARG A 88 -8.27 3.02 1.62
CA ARG A 88 -8.94 3.31 2.88
C ARG A 88 -9.54 2.02 3.43
N PHE A 89 -9.07 1.61 4.60
CA PHE A 89 -9.66 0.52 5.39
C PHE A 89 -10.54 1.10 6.49
N ASN A 90 -11.81 0.70 6.52
CA ASN A 90 -12.71 0.93 7.63
C ASN A 90 -12.99 -0.41 8.32
N ALA A 91 -12.34 -0.65 9.45
CA ALA A 91 -12.42 -1.92 10.18
C ALA A 91 -13.11 -1.73 11.53
N GLN A 92 -14.06 -2.61 11.85
CA GLN A 92 -14.67 -2.66 13.18
C GLN A 92 -13.61 -2.96 14.25
N GLU A 93 -13.77 -2.37 15.45
CA GLU A 93 -12.76 -2.31 16.52
C GLU A 93 -12.09 -3.65 16.86
N ASN A 94 -12.83 -4.76 16.75
CA ASN A 94 -12.36 -6.12 17.07
C ASN A 94 -11.40 -6.74 16.02
N LYS A 95 -11.29 -6.16 14.82
CA LYS A 95 -10.43 -6.63 13.73
C LYS A 95 -9.09 -5.88 13.62
N ARG A 96 -8.85 -4.90 14.51
CA ARG A 96 -7.57 -4.18 14.61
C ARG A 96 -6.50 -5.11 15.17
N ALA A 97 -5.33 -5.16 14.52
CA ALA A 97 -4.12 -5.69 15.13
C ALA A 97 -3.62 -4.66 16.14
N ALA A 98 -3.21 -5.10 17.33
CA ALA A 98 -2.55 -4.20 18.28
C ALA A 98 -1.26 -3.69 17.62
N ARG A 99 -1.20 -2.39 17.31
CA ARG A 99 0.04 -1.73 16.87
C ARG A 99 0.85 -1.44 18.13
N VAL A 100 2.00 -2.10 18.26
CA VAL A 100 3.06 -1.63 19.15
C VAL A 100 3.76 -0.51 18.38
N ILE A 101 3.42 0.74 18.72
CA ILE A 101 4.20 1.90 18.28
C ILE A 101 5.24 2.11 19.37
N ASP A 102 6.51 1.81 19.07
CA ASP A 102 7.61 2.27 19.92
C ASP A 102 7.75 3.79 19.70
N ALA A 103 7.30 4.55 20.69
CA ALA A 103 7.28 6.01 20.66
C ALA A 103 8.37 6.61 21.57
N GLN A 104 9.57 6.03 21.62
CA GLN A 104 10.69 6.66 22.33
C GLN A 104 11.49 7.59 21.40
N SER A 105 10.99 8.82 21.25
CA SER A 105 11.80 9.98 20.93
C SER A 105 11.84 10.91 22.14
N GLY A 106 12.97 10.87 22.86
CA GLY A 106 13.54 12.01 23.58
C GLY A 106 12.92 12.41 24.93
N GLU A 107 13.41 11.81 26.02
CA GLU A 107 13.76 12.56 27.23
C GLU A 107 14.99 11.87 27.84
N GLU A 108 16.08 12.64 28.01
CA GLU A 108 17.24 12.19 28.77
C GLU A 108 16.82 11.91 30.22
N VAL A 109 16.84 10.64 30.61
CA VAL A 109 17.04 10.27 32.01
C VAL A 109 18.33 9.47 32.08
N ALA A 110 19.34 10.12 32.64
CA ALA A 110 20.60 9.51 32.96
C ALA A 110 20.41 8.49 34.09
N SER A 111 20.57 7.21 33.75
CA SER A 111 20.95 6.15 34.68
C SER A 111 21.34 4.91 33.86
N GLU A 112 22.66 4.77 33.71
CA GLU A 112 23.48 3.56 33.57
C GLU A 112 22.68 2.25 33.44
N GLU A 113 22.68 1.61 32.26
CA GLU A 113 23.06 0.21 32.00
C GLU A 113 23.26 0.03 30.47
N GLU A 114 24.27 -0.76 30.10
CA GLU A 114 24.91 -0.80 28.79
C GLU A 114 24.16 -1.62 27.71
N ASP A 115 24.27 -1.14 26.47
CA ASP A 115 24.33 -1.90 25.20
C ASP A 115 23.16 -2.82 24.77
N ASP A 116 22.10 -2.25 24.18
CA ASP A 116 21.46 -2.81 22.95
C ASP A 116 20.48 -1.83 22.27
N LYS A 117 20.94 -0.62 21.92
CA LYS A 117 20.15 0.26 21.04
C LYS A 117 20.42 -0.12 19.59
N PRO A 118 19.42 -0.58 18.80
CA PRO A 118 19.65 -0.92 17.39
C PRO A 118 20.05 0.34 16.63
N LYS A 119 21.33 0.44 16.27
CA LYS A 119 21.86 1.51 15.43
C LYS A 119 21.18 1.44 14.06
N ALA A 120 20.65 2.58 13.60
CA ALA A 120 20.06 2.72 12.27
C ALA A 120 21.07 2.24 11.21
N LYS A 121 20.76 1.12 10.55
CA LYS A 121 21.56 0.59 9.44
C LYS A 121 21.08 1.25 8.15
N SER A 122 21.85 2.21 7.64
CA SER A 122 21.66 2.72 6.28
C SER A 122 22.12 1.65 5.29
N ASN A 123 21.20 1.15 4.44
CA ASN A 123 21.50 0.21 3.36
C ASN A 123 21.46 0.93 2.01
N PHE A 124 22.09 0.36 0.98
CA PHE A 124 22.11 0.92 -0.37
C PHE A 124 20.73 0.79 -1.02
N GLY A 125 20.08 1.93 -1.31
CA GLY A 125 18.78 1.99 -1.96
C GLY A 125 18.67 3.21 -2.87
N ARG A 126 17.89 3.12 -3.94
CA ARG A 126 17.66 4.22 -4.89
C ARG A 126 16.27 4.79 -4.66
N LEU A 127 16.21 6.07 -4.28
CA LEU A 127 14.96 6.81 -4.11
C LEU A 127 14.62 7.55 -5.41
N VAL A 128 13.35 7.50 -5.82
CA VAL A 128 12.84 8.23 -6.99
C VAL A 128 11.63 9.05 -6.56
N ASN A 129 11.69 10.37 -6.73
CA ASN A 129 10.57 11.29 -6.50
C ASN A 129 10.08 11.79 -7.86
N TYR A 130 8.79 11.67 -8.15
CA TYR A 130 8.18 12.15 -9.40
C TYR A 130 7.00 13.09 -9.11
N THR A 131 6.80 14.07 -9.98
CA THR A 131 5.60 14.90 -10.01
C THR A 131 5.06 14.88 -11.43
N ILE A 132 3.80 14.48 -11.60
CA ILE A 132 3.11 14.45 -12.89
C ILE A 132 2.10 15.59 -12.91
N TYR A 133 2.05 16.31 -14.01
CA TYR A 133 1.05 17.36 -14.26
C TYR A 133 0.28 17.01 -15.54
N ASP A 134 -1.04 17.11 -15.49
CA ASP A 134 -1.93 17.08 -16.65
C ASP A 134 -2.69 18.41 -16.75
N ALA A 135 -2.88 18.91 -17.97
CA ALA A 135 -3.65 20.13 -18.21
C ALA A 135 -4.55 19.92 -19.43
N SER A 136 -5.86 19.77 -19.19
CA SER A 136 -6.88 19.77 -20.24
C SER A 136 -7.46 21.19 -20.42
N GLY A 137 -6.87 21.95 -21.35
CA GLY A 137 -7.35 23.27 -21.74
C GLY A 137 -8.52 23.18 -22.72
N GLY A 138 -9.75 23.05 -22.23
CA GLY A 138 -10.97 23.19 -23.03
C GLY A 138 -11.31 24.66 -23.25
N GLN A 139 -10.59 25.36 -24.15
CA GLN A 139 -11.02 26.69 -24.59
C GLN A 139 -12.02 26.53 -25.73
N VAL A 140 -13.30 26.37 -25.39
CA VAL A 140 -14.38 26.59 -26.36
C VAL A 140 -14.57 28.09 -26.48
N GLY A 141 -13.98 28.67 -27.52
CA GLY A 141 -14.23 30.05 -27.91
C GLY A 141 -15.72 30.26 -28.21
N MET A 142 -16.32 31.26 -27.58
CA MET A 142 -17.62 31.79 -27.95
C MET A 142 -17.50 32.60 -29.25
N ILE A 143 -18.41 32.38 -30.21
CA ILE A 143 -19.30 33.38 -30.84
C ILE A 143 -20.42 32.66 -31.61
#